data_AF-A0AAU9HDP7-F1
#
_entry.id   AF-A0AAU9HDP7-F1
#
_cell.length_a   1.000
_cell.length_b   1.000
_cell.length_c   1.000
_cell.angle_alpha   90.00
_cell.angle_beta   90.00
_cell.angle_gamma   90.00
#
_symmetry.space_group_name_H-M   'P 1'
#
loop_
_entity.id
_entity.type
_entity.pdbx_description
1 polymer ?
#
loop_
_entity_poly.entity_id
_entity_poly.type
_entity_poly.pdbx_seq_one_letter_code
_entity_poly.pdbx_strand_id
1 'polypeptide(L)'
;MHVFIKRLLFLLGIVLVLLLASFTYHRLALQRENASLNPVGQMVAVNGYKISVFVKGQGSQTLVFLSGAGTASSILDFKDVYDGFSKEYKIVVVERADYGYSEDTSKSRDVSVILSETRQS
;
A
#
# COMPACT_ATOMS: atom_id res chain seq x y z
N MET A 1 5.52 -18.99 -49.41
CA MET A 1 4.69 -18.01 -48.66
C MET A 1 3.82 -18.66 -47.58
N HIS A 2 2.95 -19.63 -47.91
CA HIS A 2 2.04 -20.25 -46.92
C HIS A 2 2.72 -20.94 -45.70
N VAL A 3 3.85 -21.61 -45.89
CA VAL A 3 4.58 -22.29 -44.79
C VAL A 3 5.14 -21.29 -43.77
N PHE A 4 5.62 -20.13 -44.24
CA PHE A 4 6.14 -19.06 -43.37
C PHE A 4 5.02 -18.42 -42.55
N ILE A 5 3.87 -18.13 -43.18
CA ILE A 5 2.68 -17.60 -42.49
C ILE A 5 2.18 -18.58 -41.42
N LYS A 6 2.14 -19.89 -41.70
CA LYS A 6 1.76 -20.91 -40.72
C LYS A 6 2.69 -20.94 -39.51
N ARG A 7 4.01 -20.82 -39.71
CA ARG A 7 5.00 -20.76 -38.62
C ARG A 7 4.85 -19.48 -37.79
N LEU A 8 4.61 -18.34 -38.42
CA LEU A 8 4.37 -17.07 -37.74
C LEU A 8 3.10 -17.10 -36.89
N LEU A 9 1.99 -17.62 -37.44
CA LEU A 9 0.72 -17.78 -36.69
C LEU A 9 0.87 -18.73 -35.50
N PHE A 10 1.65 -19.80 -35.66
CA PHE A 10 1.95 -20.71 -34.55
C PHE A 10 2.73 -20.01 -33.44
N LEU A 11 3.77 -19.24 -33.77
CA LEU A 11 4.52 -18.45 -32.80
C LEU A 11 3.63 -17.42 -32.10
N LEU A 12 2.77 -16.73 -32.84
CA LEU A 12 1.81 -15.77 -32.28
C LEU A 12 0.83 -16.46 -31.32
N GLY A 13 0.36 -17.67 -31.68
CA GLY A 13 -0.48 -18.49 -30.81
C GLY A 13 0.22 -18.84 -29.50
N ILE A 14 1.49 -19.22 -29.55
CA ILE A 14 2.30 -19.49 -28.34
C ILE A 14 2.39 -18.22 -27.47
N VAL A 15 2.70 -17.07 -28.07
CA VAL A 15 2.80 -15.80 -27.33
C VAL A 15 1.46 -15.46 -26.66
N LEU A 16 0.34 -15.60 -27.37
CA LEU A 16 -0.99 -15.36 -26.80
C LEU A 16 -1.31 -16.30 -25.64
N VAL A 17 -0.96 -17.58 -25.75
CA VAL A 17 -1.13 -18.56 -24.66
C VAL A 17 -0.29 -18.19 -23.44
N LEU A 18 0.98 -17.80 -23.64
CA LEU A 18 1.86 -17.37 -22.55
C LEU A 18 1.33 -16.10 -21.86
N LEU A 19 0.84 -15.12 -22.62
CA LEU A 19 0.25 -13.90 -22.06
C LEU A 19 -1.01 -14.22 -21.24
N LEU A 20 -1.89 -15.09 -21.75
CA LEU A 20 -3.10 -15.48 -21.03
C LEU A 20 -2.78 -16.25 -19.74
N ALA A 21 -1.80 -17.18 -19.79
CA ALA A 21 -1.33 -17.90 -18.62
C ALA A 21 -0.70 -16.96 -17.59
N SER A 22 0.13 -16.01 -18.03
CA SER A 22 0.74 -15.00 -17.15
C SER A 22 -0.31 -14.10 -16.50
N PHE A 23 -1.27 -13.60 -17.28
CA PHE A 23 -2.35 -12.75 -16.77
C PHE A 23 -3.20 -13.48 -15.74
N THR A 24 -3.62 -14.72 -16.03
CA THR A 24 -4.44 -15.52 -15.09
C THR A 24 -3.67 -15.84 -13.81
N TYR A 25 -2.41 -16.25 -13.92
CA TYR A 25 -1.55 -16.47 -12.74
C TYR A 25 -1.39 -15.19 -11.92
N HIS A 26 -1.10 -14.05 -12.56
CA HIS A 26 -0.94 -12.77 -11.89
C HIS A 26 -2.22 -12.35 -11.14
N ARG A 27 -3.40 -12.52 -11.75
CA ARG A 27 -4.67 -12.22 -11.07
C ARG A 27 -4.91 -13.10 -9.85
N LEU A 28 -4.60 -14.40 -9.94
CA LEU A 28 -4.71 -15.32 -8.80
C LEU A 28 -3.69 -14.99 -7.71
N ALA A 29 -2.47 -14.62 -8.08
CA ALA A 29 -1.43 -14.19 -7.15
C ALA A 29 -1.87 -12.94 -6.38
N LEU A 30 -2.37 -11.90 -7.06
CA LEU A 30 -2.90 -10.69 -6.43
C LEU A 30 -4.03 -10.97 -5.45
N GLN A 31 -4.95 -11.89 -5.78
CA GLN A 31 -6.02 -12.28 -4.87
C GLN A 31 -5.49 -12.97 -3.61
N ARG A 32 -4.49 -13.85 -3.74
CA ARG A 32 -3.84 -14.52 -2.61
C ARG A 32 -3.06 -13.54 -1.74
N GLU A 33 -2.32 -12.62 -2.38
CA GLU A 33 -1.59 -11.56 -1.71
C GLU A 33 -2.54 -10.69 -0.89
N ASN A 34 -3.63 -10.20 -1.50
CA ASN A 34 -4.62 -9.38 -0.81
C ASN A 34 -5.23 -10.11 0.39
N ALA A 35 -5.58 -11.39 0.25
CA ALA A 35 -6.09 -12.20 1.37
C ALA A 35 -5.08 -12.41 2.51
N SER A 36 -3.77 -12.24 2.24
CA SER A 36 -2.70 -12.37 3.23
C SER A 36 -2.29 -11.04 3.88
N LEU A 37 -2.71 -9.90 3.32
CA LEU A 37 -2.45 -8.58 3.87
C LEU A 37 -3.23 -8.38 5.15
N ASN A 38 -2.52 -8.46 6.28
CA ASN A 38 -3.07 -8.15 7.59
C ASN A 38 -2.53 -6.79 8.02
N PRO A 39 -3.38 -5.81 8.38
CA PRO A 39 -2.93 -4.53 8.89
C PRO A 39 -1.99 -4.71 10.07
N VAL A 40 -0.77 -4.18 9.95
CA VAL A 40 0.22 -4.19 11.04
C VAL A 40 -0.03 -3.06 12.04
N GLY A 41 -0.76 -2.04 11.63
CA GLY A 41 -1.25 -0.95 12.47
C GLY A 41 -2.67 -1.17 12.96
N GLN A 42 -3.12 -0.29 13.85
CA GLN A 42 -4.51 -0.21 14.26
C GLN A 42 -5.32 0.56 13.21
N MET A 43 -6.43 -0.02 12.76
CA MET A 43 -7.36 0.66 11.86
C MET A 43 -8.29 1.59 12.64
N VAL A 44 -8.21 2.89 12.38
CA VAL A 44 -8.97 3.96 13.06
C VAL A 44 -9.94 4.60 12.08
N ALA A 45 -11.21 4.73 12.47
CA ALA A 45 -12.22 5.40 11.65
C ALA A 45 -12.02 6.92 11.67
N VAL A 46 -11.86 7.51 10.48
CA VAL A 46 -11.68 8.95 10.26
C VAL A 46 -12.55 9.36 9.08
N ASN A 47 -13.44 10.34 9.28
CA ASN A 47 -14.26 10.91 8.21
C ASN A 47 -15.01 9.88 7.33
N GLY A 48 -15.44 8.75 7.90
CA GLY A 48 -16.26 7.74 7.22
C GLY A 48 -15.51 6.61 6.52
N TYR A 49 -14.19 6.54 6.65
CA TYR A 49 -13.35 5.41 6.21
C TYR A 49 -12.27 5.14 7.27
N LYS A 50 -11.46 4.10 7.10
CA LYS A 50 -10.43 3.71 8.08
C LYS A 50 -9.02 4.04 7.61
N ILE A 51 -8.21 4.56 8.52
CA ILE A 51 -6.77 4.76 8.33
C ILE A 51 -5.96 3.86 9.24
N SER A 52 -4.81 3.41 8.77
CA SER A 52 -3.85 2.60 9.52
C SER A 52 -2.92 3.49 10.33
N VAL A 53 -2.88 3.24 11.65
CA VAL A 53 -1.98 3.91 12.59
C VAL A 53 -1.10 2.86 13.25
N PHE A 54 0.18 2.88 12.95
CA PHE A 54 1.16 1.98 13.54
C PHE A 54 1.82 2.61 14.76
N VAL A 55 2.00 1.83 15.82
CA VAL A 55 2.61 2.28 17.08
C VAL A 55 3.74 1.34 17.47
N LYS A 56 4.89 1.89 17.86
CA LYS A 56 6.05 1.11 18.35
C LYS A 56 6.80 1.86 19.45
N GLY A 57 7.35 1.12 20.41
CA GLY A 57 8.06 1.71 21.55
C GLY A 57 7.13 2.21 22.65
N GLN A 58 7.72 2.55 23.80
CA GLN A 58 6.99 2.95 25.02
C GLN A 58 7.58 4.20 25.70
N GLY A 59 8.37 4.99 24.96
CA GLY A 59 8.96 6.22 25.49
C GLY A 59 7.91 7.25 25.90
N SER A 60 8.28 8.14 26.83
CA SER A 60 7.40 9.20 27.34
C SER A 60 7.10 10.28 26.28
N GLN A 61 8.06 10.55 25.39
CA GLN A 61 7.89 11.46 24.26
C GLN A 61 7.45 10.70 23.01
N THR A 62 6.47 11.26 22.30
CA THR A 62 5.93 10.67 21.05
C THR A 62 6.50 11.38 19.82
N LEU A 63 7.04 10.61 18.88
CA LEU A 63 7.43 11.08 17.55
C LEU A 63 6.38 10.59 16.53
N VAL A 64 5.75 11.54 15.82
CA VAL A 64 4.73 11.25 14.82
C VAL A 64 5.32 11.39 13.43
N PHE A 65 5.29 10.30 12.66
CA PHE A 65 5.75 10.23 11.29
C PHE A 65 4.56 10.30 10.34
N LEU A 66 4.62 11.26 9.42
CA LEU A 66 3.58 11.52 8.43
C LEU A 66 4.15 11.31 7.03
N SER A 67 3.39 10.67 6.16
CA SER A 67 3.81 10.39 4.79
C SER A 67 3.99 11.65 3.93
N GLY A 68 4.87 11.54 2.94
CA GLY A 68 4.93 12.45 1.79
C GLY A 68 3.85 12.14 0.75
N ALA A 69 3.85 12.88 -0.37
CA ALA A 69 3.00 12.57 -1.51
C ALA A 69 3.53 11.32 -2.27
N GLY A 70 2.64 10.42 -2.69
CA GLY A 70 2.99 9.28 -3.55
C GLY A 70 3.74 8.10 -2.89
N THR A 71 3.88 8.09 -1.56
CA THR A 71 4.41 6.93 -0.82
C THR A 71 3.49 5.71 -0.94
N ALA A 72 4.04 4.52 -1.09
CA ALA A 72 3.27 3.27 -1.09
C ALA A 72 2.84 2.85 0.33
N SER A 73 3.74 2.90 1.32
CA SER A 73 3.45 2.64 2.73
C SER A 73 4.43 3.39 3.62
N SER A 74 3.95 4.34 4.42
CA SER A 74 4.84 5.10 5.31
C SER A 74 5.36 4.26 6.48
N ILE A 75 4.66 3.18 6.85
CA ILE A 75 5.16 2.23 7.85
C ILE A 75 6.44 1.57 7.33
N LEU A 76 6.48 1.19 6.05
CA LEU A 76 7.69 0.58 5.48
C LEU A 76 8.77 1.63 5.15
N ASP A 77 8.39 2.78 4.60
CA ASP A 77 9.33 3.86 4.24
C ASP A 77 10.16 4.33 5.45
N PHE A 78 9.53 4.44 6.63
CA PHE A 78 10.20 4.91 7.84
C PHE A 78 10.76 3.80 8.71
N LYS A 79 10.68 2.53 8.30
CA LYS A 79 10.98 1.39 9.16
C LYS A 79 12.35 1.47 9.82
N ASP A 80 13.41 1.64 9.02
CA ASP A 80 14.76 1.66 9.54
C ASP A 80 15.03 2.89 10.41
N VAL A 81 14.34 4.00 10.12
CA VAL A 81 14.43 5.24 10.89
C VAL A 81 13.78 5.06 12.27
N TYR A 82 12.51 4.62 12.31
CA TYR A 82 11.82 4.49 13.58
C TYR A 82 12.34 3.33 14.41
N ASP A 83 12.93 2.29 13.80
CA ASP A 83 13.55 1.18 14.54
C ASP A 83 14.69 1.69 15.43
N GLY A 84 15.47 2.67 14.94
CA GLY A 84 16.50 3.36 15.72
C GLY A 84 15.93 4.13 16.91
N PHE A 85 14.86 4.89 16.72
CA PHE A 85 14.28 5.75 17.77
C PHE A 85 13.35 5.02 18.74
N SER A 86 12.77 3.89 18.36
CA SER A 86 11.75 3.18 19.15
C SER A 86 12.21 2.65 20.51
N LYS A 87 13.53 2.65 20.77
CA LYS A 87 14.11 2.30 22.07
C LYS A 87 13.90 3.39 23.12
N GLU A 88 13.86 4.65 22.70
CA GLU A 88 13.78 5.83 23.58
C GLU A 88 12.44 6.56 23.47
N TYR A 89 11.82 6.51 22.29
CA TYR A 89 10.60 7.25 21.96
C TYR A 89 9.43 6.30 21.70
N LYS A 90 8.21 6.81 21.90
CA LYS A 90 7.01 6.21 21.33
C LYS A 90 6.86 6.71 19.89
N ILE A 91 6.86 5.80 18.94
CA ILE A 91 6.70 6.09 17.52
C ILE A 91 5.24 5.89 17.16
N VAL A 92 4.68 6.86 16.43
CA VAL A 92 3.39 6.74 15.75
C VAL A 92 3.60 7.02 14.27
N VAL A 93 3.25 6.08 13.40
CA VAL A 93 3.25 6.27 11.95
C VAL A 93 1.81 6.28 11.47
N VAL A 94 1.41 7.35 10.79
CA VAL A 94 0.06 7.49 10.24
C VAL A 94 0.11 7.28 8.75
N GLU A 95 -0.53 6.21 8.26
CA GLU A 95 -0.77 6.04 6.83
C GLU A 95 -2.02 6.82 6.46
N ARG A 96 -1.90 7.81 5.56
CA ARG A 96 -3.05 8.58 5.08
C ARG A 96 -4.00 7.68 4.27
N ALA A 97 -5.24 8.12 4.06
CA ALA A 97 -6.12 7.48 3.08
C ALA A 97 -5.41 7.35 1.72
N ASP A 98 -5.61 6.24 1.03
CA ASP A 98 -4.94 5.79 -0.21
C ASP A 98 -3.49 5.26 -0.05
N TYR A 99 -3.01 5.04 1.17
CA TYR A 99 -1.64 4.63 1.45
C TYR A 99 -1.60 3.37 2.32
N GLY A 100 -0.68 2.46 2.01
CA GLY A 100 -0.39 1.27 2.80
C GLY A 100 -1.63 0.45 3.11
N TYR A 101 -1.92 0.29 4.40
CA TYR A 101 -3.09 -0.46 4.87
C TYR A 101 -4.35 0.40 5.06
N SER A 102 -4.26 1.72 4.87
CA SER A 102 -5.44 2.61 4.94
C SER A 102 -6.40 2.35 3.79
N GLU A 103 -7.69 2.59 4.03
CA GLU A 103 -8.69 2.48 2.97
C GLU A 103 -8.50 3.57 1.92
N ASP A 104 -8.76 3.21 0.67
CA ASP A 104 -8.84 4.15 -0.44
C ASP A 104 -10.05 5.07 -0.27
N THR A 105 -9.95 6.31 -0.76
CA THR A 105 -11.01 7.30 -0.67
C THR A 105 -11.28 8.00 -1.99
N SER A 106 -12.55 8.33 -2.24
CA SER A 106 -12.94 9.19 -3.37
C SER A 106 -12.91 10.67 -3.03
N LYS A 107 -12.54 11.03 -1.78
CA LYS A 107 -12.46 12.42 -1.33
C LYS A 107 -11.25 13.13 -1.94
N SER A 108 -11.33 14.46 -2.04
CA SER A 108 -10.19 15.28 -2.48
C SER A 108 -8.96 15.01 -1.59
N ARG A 109 -7.77 15.02 -2.20
CA ARG A 109 -6.48 14.96 -1.50
C ARG A 109 -5.84 16.35 -1.35
N ASP A 110 -6.66 17.39 -1.38
CA ASP A 110 -6.23 18.74 -1.02
C ASP A 110 -5.68 18.79 0.41
N VAL A 111 -4.72 19.68 0.64
CA VAL A 111 -4.05 19.82 1.94
C VAL A 111 -5.05 20.04 3.08
N SER A 112 -6.14 20.78 2.85
CA SER A 112 -7.18 21.01 3.87
C SER A 112 -7.89 19.72 4.29
N VAL A 113 -8.16 18.82 3.34
CA VAL A 113 -8.80 17.53 3.61
C VAL A 113 -7.84 16.63 4.37
N ILE A 114 -6.61 16.48 3.89
CA ILE A 114 -5.56 15.71 4.58
C ILE A 114 -5.36 16.20 6.01
N LEU A 115 -5.36 17.53 6.20
CA LEU A 115 -5.21 18.15 7.51
C LEU A 115 -6.35 17.78 8.45
N SER A 116 -7.59 17.81 7.95
CA SER A 116 -8.78 17.46 8.73
C SER A 116 -8.79 16.00 9.18
N GLU A 117 -8.14 15.12 8.41
CA GLU A 117 -8.03 13.68 8.70
C GLU A 117 -6.95 13.38 9.74
N THR A 118 -5.87 14.17 9.74
CA THR A 118 -4.69 13.89 10.58
C THR A 118 -4.72 14.64 11.91
N ARG A 119 -5.40 15.79 12.00
CA ARG A 119 -5.46 16.63 13.21
C ARG A 119 -6.78 16.54 13.97
N GLN A 120 -7.69 15.66 13.57
CA GLN A 120 -9.04 15.63 14.13
C GLN A 120 -8.99 15.50 15.67
N SER A 121 -9.68 16.45 16.34
CA SER A 121 -9.75 16.58 17.80
C SER A 121 -10.69 15.55 18.40
#